data_AF-A0A7Z9KUQ8-F1
#
_entry.id   AF-A0A7Z9KUQ8-F1
#
_cell.length_a   1.000
_cell.length_b   1.000
_cell.length_c   1.000
_cell.angle_alpha   90.00
_cell.angle_beta   90.00
_cell.angle_gamma   90.00
#
_symmetry.space_group_name_H-M   'P 1'
#
loop_
_entity.id
_entity.type
_entity.pdbx_description
1 polymer ?
#
loop_
_entity_poly.entity_id
_entity_poly.type
_entity_poly.pdbx_seq_one_letter_code
_entity_poly.pdbx_strand_id
1 'polypeptide(L)'
;VNRGDVLFRRGERADSVYFILSGEVSLDFEDGRPRLNLADGDFFGAMALLERGVRPATAHSVGHCQLMVLAYRDFHALLQQDDALQRSIHDIIEKRLQVDNSQHN
;
A
#
# COMPACT_ATOMS: atom_id res chain seq x y z
N VAL A 1 -5.70 -12.17 9.08
CA VAL A 1 -5.66 -10.91 9.85
C VAL A 1 -7.06 -10.65 10.37
N ASN A 2 -7.22 -10.31 11.65
CA ASN A 2 -8.52 -10.03 12.27
C ASN A 2 -8.88 -8.56 12.16
N ARG A 3 -10.15 -8.21 12.38
CA ARG A 3 -10.64 -6.81 12.37
C ARG A 3 -9.86 -5.96 13.37
N GLY A 4 -9.38 -4.81 12.92
CA GLY A 4 -8.70 -3.81 13.76
C GLY A 4 -7.21 -4.08 13.97
N ASP A 5 -6.68 -5.17 13.44
CA ASP A 5 -5.24 -5.45 13.48
C ASP A 5 -4.48 -4.36 12.69
N VAL A 6 -3.42 -3.86 13.31
CA VAL A 6 -2.49 -2.93 12.66
C VAL A 6 -1.46 -3.74 11.88
N LEU A 7 -1.38 -3.49 10.57
CA LEU A 7 -0.49 -4.20 9.65
C LEU A 7 0.90 -3.56 9.59
N PHE A 8 0.95 -2.23 9.63
CA PHE A 8 2.14 -1.42 9.86
C PHE A 8 1.72 -0.03 10.33
N ARG A 9 2.64 0.70 10.95
CA ARG A 9 2.43 2.10 11.37
C ARG A 9 3.15 3.07 10.48
N ARG A 10 2.60 4.29 10.41
CA ARG A 10 3.28 5.43 9.81
C ARG A 10 4.67 5.62 10.44
N GLY A 11 5.66 5.91 9.61
CA GLY A 11 7.04 6.12 10.02
C GLY A 11 7.86 4.84 10.23
N GLU A 12 7.23 3.65 10.27
CA GLU A 12 7.99 2.40 10.30
C GLU A 12 8.75 2.18 8.99
N ARG A 13 9.86 1.46 9.06
CA ARG A 13 10.61 1.08 7.86
C ARG A 13 9.78 0.12 7.02
N ALA A 14 9.72 0.36 5.73
CA ALA A 14 9.06 -0.54 4.79
C ALA A 14 9.98 -1.68 4.38
N ASP A 15 9.48 -2.91 4.48
CA ASP A 15 10.19 -4.15 4.19
C ASP A 15 9.37 -5.12 3.31
N SER A 16 8.14 -4.73 2.95
CA SER A 16 7.15 -5.61 2.32
C SER A 16 6.02 -4.85 1.63
N VAL A 17 5.41 -5.51 0.64
CA VAL A 17 4.13 -5.14 -0.02
C VAL A 17 3.08 -6.16 0.39
N TYR A 18 1.84 -5.71 0.48
CA TYR A 18 0.70 -6.53 0.83
C TYR A 18 -0.31 -6.53 -0.32
N PHE A 19 -0.85 -7.71 -0.64
CA PHE A 19 -1.93 -7.90 -1.60
C PHE A 19 -3.16 -8.42 -0.86
N ILE A 20 -4.32 -7.81 -1.11
CA ILE A 20 -5.57 -8.17 -0.46
C ILE A 20 -6.22 -9.29 -1.28
N LEU A 21 -6.15 -10.52 -0.76
CA LEU A 21 -6.81 -11.67 -1.38
C LEU A 21 -8.31 -11.67 -1.05
N SER A 22 -8.66 -11.27 0.16
CA SER A 22 -10.03 -10.99 0.59
C SER A 22 -10.07 -10.05 1.80
N GLY A 23 -11.12 -9.23 1.89
CA GLY A 23 -11.38 -8.30 2.98
C GLY A 23 -11.05 -6.83 2.63
N GLU A 24 -11.04 -5.97 3.64
CA GLU A 24 -10.83 -4.54 3.45
C GLU A 24 -9.76 -4.00 4.41
N VAL A 25 -8.88 -3.15 3.90
CA VAL A 25 -7.82 -2.45 4.64
C VAL A 25 -8.01 -0.95 4.48
N SER A 26 -7.84 -0.21 5.56
CA SER A 26 -7.87 1.25 5.56
C SER A 26 -6.48 1.81 5.89
N LEU A 27 -6.07 2.82 5.14
CA LEU A 27 -4.83 3.57 5.34
C LEU A 27 -5.16 4.93 5.93
N ASP A 28 -4.58 5.23 7.09
CA ASP A 28 -4.66 6.52 7.76
C ASP A 28 -3.32 7.26 7.65
N PHE A 29 -3.30 8.38 6.94
CA PHE A 29 -2.08 9.15 6.71
C PHE A 29 -1.70 10.07 7.87
N GLU A 30 -2.60 10.32 8.82
CA GLU A 30 -2.36 11.16 10.01
C GLU A 30 -1.86 12.59 9.70
N ASP A 31 -2.12 13.11 8.49
CA ASP A 31 -1.71 14.45 8.04
C ASP A 31 -2.88 15.27 7.44
N GLY A 32 -4.11 14.89 7.78
CA GLY A 32 -5.34 15.55 7.35
C GLY A 32 -5.90 15.06 6.02
N ARG A 33 -5.17 14.19 5.30
CA ARG A 33 -5.67 13.52 4.10
C ARG A 33 -6.80 12.52 4.43
N PRO A 34 -7.77 12.33 3.52
CA PRO A 34 -8.80 11.32 3.70
C PRO A 34 -8.21 9.92 3.80
N ARG A 35 -8.89 9.04 4.56
CA ARG A 35 -8.51 7.63 4.62
C ARG A 35 -8.69 6.98 3.25
N LEU A 36 -7.72 6.17 2.86
CA LEU A 36 -7.82 5.35 1.65
C LEU A 36 -8.24 3.93 2.03
N ASN A 37 -9.43 3.52 1.59
CA ASN A 37 -9.93 2.17 1.77
C ASN A 37 -9.63 1.33 0.52
N LEU A 38 -9.15 0.11 0.74
CA LEU A 38 -8.70 -0.83 -0.27
C LEU A 38 -9.37 -2.18 -0.03
N ALA A 39 -9.77 -2.85 -1.11
CA ALA A 39 -10.55 -4.09 -1.06
C ALA A 39 -9.87 -5.23 -1.82
N ASP A 40 -10.56 -6.34 -1.97
CA ASP A 40 -10.14 -7.52 -2.74
C ASP A 40 -9.53 -7.13 -4.10
N GLY A 41 -8.33 -7.64 -4.38
CA GLY A 41 -7.58 -7.35 -5.61
C GLY A 41 -6.68 -6.11 -5.52
N ASP A 42 -6.85 -5.24 -4.52
CA ASP A 42 -5.91 -4.15 -4.27
C ASP A 42 -4.60 -4.63 -3.62
N PHE A 43 -3.60 -3.75 -3.69
CA PHE A 43 -2.33 -3.91 -2.98
C PHE A 43 -1.92 -2.59 -2.34
N PHE A 44 -1.13 -2.66 -1.27
CA PHE A 44 -0.66 -1.50 -0.52
C PHE A 44 0.74 -1.72 0.07
N GLY A 45 1.32 -0.62 0.56
CA GLY A 45 2.69 -0.62 1.09
C GLY A 45 3.78 -0.48 0.04
N ALA A 46 3.45 -0.49 -1.25
CA ALA A 46 4.42 -0.33 -2.35
C ALA A 46 5.00 1.10 -2.45
N MET A 47 4.25 2.13 -2.04
CA MET A 47 4.70 3.53 -2.03
C MET A 47 6.04 3.73 -1.32
N ALA A 48 6.15 3.17 -0.11
CA ALA A 48 7.35 3.30 0.70
C ALA A 48 8.57 2.59 0.10
N LEU A 49 8.38 1.76 -0.92
CA LEU A 49 9.44 1.06 -1.64
C LEU A 49 9.95 1.85 -2.84
N LEU A 50 9.11 2.74 -3.39
CA LEU A 50 9.50 3.70 -4.43
C LEU A 50 10.10 4.97 -3.82
N GLU A 51 9.65 5.36 -2.62
CA GLU A 51 10.15 6.51 -1.87
C GLU A 51 11.14 6.12 -0.74
N ARG A 52 11.43 7.05 0.18
CA ARG A 52 12.50 7.06 1.20
C ARG A 52 12.47 5.91 2.24
N GLY A 53 11.78 4.80 1.99
CA GLY A 53 11.86 3.58 2.80
C GLY A 53 11.00 3.57 4.07
N VAL A 54 10.10 4.54 4.25
CA VAL A 54 9.23 4.64 5.43
C VAL A 54 7.75 4.63 5.05
N ARG A 55 6.90 4.04 5.90
CA ARG A 55 5.46 3.96 5.68
C ARG A 55 4.82 5.36 5.80
N PRO A 56 4.10 5.86 4.78
CA PRO A 56 3.48 7.19 4.82
C PRO A 56 2.17 7.22 5.63
N ALA A 57 1.62 6.05 5.96
CA ALA A 57 0.34 5.86 6.63
C ALA A 57 0.42 4.70 7.62
N THR A 58 -0.56 4.63 8.52
CA THR A 58 -0.85 3.48 9.35
C THR A 58 -1.92 2.62 8.66
N ALA A 59 -1.63 1.34 8.43
CA ALA A 59 -2.55 0.41 7.79
C ALA A 59 -3.25 -0.46 8.84
N HIS A 60 -4.57 -0.55 8.75
CA HIS A 60 -5.37 -1.40 9.64
C HIS A 60 -6.44 -2.17 8.86
N SER A 61 -6.71 -3.39 9.28
CA SER A 61 -7.80 -4.18 8.73
C SER A 61 -9.16 -3.64 9.19
N VAL A 62 -10.08 -3.42 8.26
CA VAL A 62 -11.47 -3.02 8.54
C VAL A 62 -12.31 -4.23 8.95
N GLY A 63 -11.96 -5.42 8.46
CA GLY A 63 -12.62 -6.69 8.75
C GLY A 63 -11.64 -7.86 8.86
N HIS A 64 -12.13 -9.09 8.74
CA HIS A 64 -11.24 -10.23 8.55
C HIS A 64 -10.62 -10.14 7.16
N CYS A 65 -9.29 -10.23 7.07
CA CYS A 65 -8.56 -10.13 5.82
C CYS A 65 -7.64 -11.33 5.61
N GLN A 66 -7.60 -11.81 4.37
CA GLN A 66 -6.54 -12.68 3.87
C GLN A 66 -5.59 -11.85 3.00
N LEU A 67 -4.32 -11.84 3.38
CA LEU A 67 -3.30 -11.05 2.72
C LEU A 67 -2.17 -11.95 2.25
N MET A 68 -1.67 -11.70 1.04
CA MET A 68 -0.37 -12.19 0.60
C MET A 68 0.66 -11.10 0.86
N VAL A 69 1.81 -11.48 1.44
CA VAL A 69 2.90 -10.55 1.75
C VAL A 69 4.09 -10.90 0.87
N LEU A 70 4.64 -9.89 0.18
CA LEU A 70 5.84 -10.03 -0.63
C LEU A 70 6.94 -9.16 -0.05
N ALA A 71 8.08 -9.78 0.30
CA ALA A 71 9.22 -9.06 0.85
C ALA A 71 9.79 -8.08 -0.17
N TYR A 72 10.35 -6.97 0.32
CA TYR A 72 10.92 -5.89 -0.50
C TYR A 72 11.88 -6.41 -1.57
N ARG A 73 12.81 -7.28 -1.17
CA ARG A 73 13.82 -7.84 -2.08
C ARG A 73 13.17 -8.59 -3.24
N ASP A 74 12.15 -9.37 -2.95
CA ASP A 74 11.50 -10.23 -3.94
C ASP A 74 10.57 -9.41 -4.83
N PHE A 75 9.91 -8.38 -4.27
CA PHE A 75 9.15 -7.39 -5.06
C PHE A 75 10.07 -6.60 -6.01
N HIS A 76 11.21 -6.13 -5.53
CA HIS A 76 12.18 -5.43 -6.37
C HIS A 76 12.73 -6.34 -7.48
N ALA A 77 13.07 -7.59 -7.15
CA ALA A 77 13.52 -8.56 -8.15
C ALA A 77 12.46 -8.80 -9.24
N LEU A 78 11.19 -8.91 -8.85
CA LEU A 78 10.07 -9.07 -9.78
C LEU A 78 9.94 -7.87 -10.73
N LEU A 79 10.03 -6.64 -10.19
CA LEU A 79 9.95 -5.42 -11.00
C LEU A 79 11.09 -5.32 -12.01
N GLN A 80 12.30 -5.74 -11.65
CA GLN A 80 13.46 -5.72 -12.55
C GLN A 80 13.39 -6.77 -13.68
N GLN A 81 12.51 -7.75 -13.57
CA GLN A 81 12.34 -8.80 -14.58
C GLN A 81 11.26 -8.48 -15.62
N ASP A 82 10.35 -7.54 -15.31
CA ASP A 82 9.21 -7.22 -16.15
C ASP A 82 8.93 -5.70 -16.18
N ASP A 83 9.41 -5.04 -17.24
CA ASP A 83 9.21 -3.61 -17.46
C ASP A 83 7.72 -3.23 -17.62
N ALA A 84 6.89 -4.13 -18.14
CA ALA A 84 5.46 -3.87 -18.29
C ALA A 84 4.76 -3.88 -16.92
N LEU A 85 5.12 -4.83 -16.06
CA LEU A 85 4.66 -4.88 -14.68
C LEU A 85 5.12 -3.66 -13.90
N GLN A 86 6.39 -3.27 -14.02
CA GLN A 86 6.93 -2.08 -13.35
C GLN A 86 6.15 -0.81 -13.72
N ARG A 87 5.90 -0.59 -15.02
CA ARG A 87 5.08 0.54 -15.48
C ARG A 87 3.65 0.49 -14.94
N SER A 88 3.01 -0.68 -15.01
CA SER A 88 1.64 -0.85 -14.52
C SER A 88 1.50 -0.53 -13.03
N ILE A 89 2.46 -0.98 -12.21
CA ILE A 89 2.48 -0.70 -10.77
C ILE A 89 2.73 0.79 -10.52
N HIS A 90 3.66 1.41 -11.26
CA HIS A 90 3.93 2.84 -11.16
C HIS A 90 2.69 3.67 -11.47
N ASP A 91 1.97 3.36 -12.55
CA ASP A 91 0.75 4.06 -12.96
C ASP A 91 -0.37 3.94 -11.92
N ILE A 92 -0.54 2.75 -11.31
CA ILE A 92 -1.52 2.54 -10.24
C ILE A 92 -1.18 3.40 -9.03
N ILE A 93 0.09 3.45 -8.67
CA ILE A 93 0.59 4.22 -7.55
C ILE A 93 0.40 5.72 -7.79
N GLU A 94 0.80 6.23 -8.96
CA GLU A 94 0.62 7.64 -9.32
C GLU A 94 -0.85 8.06 -9.30
N LYS A 95 -1.75 7.23 -9.83
CA LYS A 95 -3.19 7.51 -9.79
C LYS A 95 -3.69 7.64 -8.35
N ARG A 96 -3.23 6.79 -7.43
CA ARG A 96 -3.58 6.88 -6.00
C ARG A 96 -3.04 8.15 -5.35
N LEU A 97 -1.88 8.66 -5.78
CA LEU A 97 -1.31 9.93 -5.31
C LEU A 97 -2.03 11.16 -5.89
N GLN A 98 -2.50 11.10 -7.14
CA GLN A 98 -3.21 12.22 -7.77
C GLN A 98 -4.61 12.42 -7.21
N VAL A 99 -5.29 11.34 -6.82
CA VAL A 99 -6.56 11.41 -6.09
C VAL A 99 -6.40 12.16 -4.76
N ASP A 100 -5.21 12.07 -4.16
CA ASP A 100 -4.85 12.77 -2.92
C ASP A 100 -4.61 14.28 -3.12
N ASN A 101 -4.02 14.68 -4.25
CA ASN A 101 -3.70 16.08 -4.55
C ASN A 101 -4.85 16.87 -5.19
N SER A 102 -5.88 16.20 -5.71
CA SER A 102 -6.97 16.84 -6.47
C SER A 102 -8.13 17.36 -5.59
N GLN A 103 -8.07 17.19 -4.27
CA GLN A 103 -9.05 17.76 -3.31
C GLN A 103 -8.53 19.00 -2.55
N HIS A 104 -7.43 19.61 -2.99
CA HIS A 104 -6.81 20.78 -2.35
C HIS A 104 -6.92 22.08 -3.18
N ASN A 105 -7.98 22.27 -3.98
CA ASN A 105 -8.25 23.57 -4.61
C ASN A 105 -9.73 23.99 -4.46
#